data_AF-A0A835D6B4-F1
#
_entry.id   AF-A0A835D6B4-F1
#
_cell.length_a   1.000
_cell.length_b   1.000
_cell.length_c   1.000
_cell.angle_alpha   90.00
_cell.angle_beta   90.00
_cell.angle_gamma   90.00
#
_symmetry.space_group_name_H-M   'P 1'
#
loop_
_entity.id
_entity.type
_entity.pdbx_description
1 polymer ?
#
loop_
_entity_poly.entity_id
_entity_poly.type
_entity_poly.pdbx_seq_one_letter_code
_entity_poly.pdbx_strand_id
1 'polypeptide(L)'
;MGYFGDVLRSTQVAIVLSPWVALAVCPRPGVWEYIRVNVNALVVEELSAAEYLHFKEELVDGRKAEEYLSSVPPDTSYSEFDHRFQDIGLERGWVVYILDQVRALESKMLHRIKQQRLDITPWILIHASILRVPFRTEKGIVRKWISRFEVWPYLETYTDDVSNEISGELQAKPDLIISNYGDGKLIAFLLAHKCTIAHALEKTKVVHGIDVFDPKFNIVSLRVDMTMYFPYNEEHKRLTALQLEIEELLYSPGQNEEHM
;
A
#
# COMPACT_ATOMS: atom_id res chain seq x y z
N MET A 1 24.92 22.96 21.47
CA MET A 1 23.64 22.37 21.91
C MET A 1 23.95 21.02 22.53
N GLY A 2 23.46 20.73 23.73
CA GLY A 2 23.81 19.51 24.47
C GLY A 2 22.97 18.29 24.11
N TYR A 3 23.30 17.15 24.74
CA TYR A 3 22.74 15.81 24.51
C TYR A 3 21.20 15.77 24.51
N PHE A 4 20.55 16.54 25.38
CA PHE A 4 19.08 16.64 25.42
C PHE A 4 18.47 17.22 24.13
N GLY A 5 19.17 18.17 23.50
CA GLY A 5 18.75 18.74 22.24
C GLY A 5 18.82 17.75 21.07
N ASP A 6 19.72 16.76 21.15
CA ASP A 6 19.81 15.68 20.15
C ASP A 6 18.62 14.72 20.29
N VAL A 7 18.26 14.34 21.51
CA VAL A 7 17.08 13.50 21.79
C VAL A 7 15.79 14.14 21.27
N LEU A 8 15.60 15.45 21.49
CA LEU A 8 14.42 16.16 20.97
C LEU A 8 14.40 16.22 19.44
N ARG A 9 15.55 16.37 18.78
CA ARG A 9 15.64 16.38 17.31
C ARG A 9 15.36 15.02 16.68
N SER A 10 15.74 13.94 17.35
CA SER A 10 15.53 12.57 16.86
C SER A 10 14.18 11.98 17.28
N THR A 11 13.45 12.65 18.18
CA THR A 11 12.07 12.29 18.54
C THR A 11 11.16 12.42 17.33
N GLN A 12 10.48 11.32 16.97
CA GLN A 12 9.52 11.30 15.86
C GLN A 12 8.10 11.59 16.35
N VAL A 13 7.76 11.10 17.54
CA VAL A 13 6.43 11.26 18.14
C VAL A 13 6.56 11.45 19.64
N ALA A 14 5.83 12.42 20.18
CA ALA A 14 5.66 12.63 21.62
C ALA A 14 4.18 12.47 22.00
N ILE A 15 3.90 11.71 23.06
CA ILE A 15 2.58 11.50 23.65
C ILE A 15 2.57 12.19 24.99
N VAL A 16 1.62 13.10 25.20
CA VAL A 16 1.55 13.92 26.40
C VAL A 16 0.32 13.49 27.21
N LEU A 17 0.56 12.82 28.34
CA LEU A 17 -0.46 12.44 29.32
C LEU A 17 0.02 12.84 30.70
N SER A 18 -0.44 13.98 31.20
CA SER A 18 0.04 14.56 32.46
C SER A 18 -0.01 13.55 33.62
N PRO A 19 1.07 13.40 34.41
CA PRO A 19 2.30 14.20 34.43
C PRO A 19 3.45 13.67 33.54
N TRP A 20 3.17 12.77 32.60
CA TRP A 20 4.16 12.06 31.80
C TRP A 20 4.15 12.51 30.33
N VAL A 21 5.34 12.52 29.73
CA VAL A 21 5.54 12.71 28.30
C VAL A 21 6.32 11.52 27.76
N ALA A 22 5.69 10.65 26.98
CA ALA A 22 6.36 9.53 26.33
C ALA A 22 6.89 9.94 24.95
N LEU A 23 8.15 9.64 24.65
CA LEU A 23 8.84 9.97 23.42
C LEU A 23 9.24 8.70 22.68
N ALA A 24 8.92 8.63 21.39
CA ALA A 24 9.49 7.66 20.46
C ALA A 24 10.66 8.32 19.74
N VAL A 25 11.87 7.95 20.14
CA VAL A 25 13.13 8.49 19.65
C VAL A 25 13.68 7.57 18.56
N CYS A 26 14.05 8.15 17.42
CA CYS A 26 14.66 7.42 16.31
C CYS A 26 16.02 8.05 15.98
N PRO A 27 17.10 7.68 16.71
CA PRO A 27 18.42 8.27 16.52
C PRO A 27 19.01 7.97 15.13
N ARG A 28 18.63 6.82 14.55
CA ARG A 28 19.04 6.36 13.22
C ARG A 28 17.89 5.58 12.57
N PRO A 29 17.80 5.57 11.23
CA PRO A 29 16.79 4.77 10.54
C PRO A 29 16.76 3.32 11.05
N GLY A 30 15.59 2.86 11.50
CA GLY A 30 15.39 1.50 12.01
C GLY A 30 15.71 1.26 13.48
N VAL A 31 16.32 2.23 14.17
CA VAL A 31 16.68 2.12 15.59
C VAL A 31 15.73 2.99 16.40
N TRP A 32 14.96 2.36 17.27
CA TRP A 32 13.95 3.03 18.09
C TRP A 32 14.24 2.85 19.56
N GLU A 33 14.13 3.94 20.30
CA GLU A 33 14.21 4.00 21.75
C GLU A 33 12.93 4.67 22.26
N TYR A 34 12.32 4.11 23.29
CA TYR A 34 11.11 4.67 23.88
C TYR A 34 11.42 5.08 25.31
N ILE A 35 11.10 6.32 25.65
CA ILE A 35 11.31 6.85 26.99
C ILE A 35 10.07 7.60 27.44
N ARG A 36 9.85 7.72 28.75
CA ARG A 36 8.90 8.68 29.32
C ARG A 36 9.58 9.60 30.29
N VAL A 37 9.11 10.84 30.33
CA VAL A 37 9.63 11.90 31.20
C VAL A 37 8.50 12.39 32.10
N ASN A 38 8.72 12.36 33.41
CA ASN A 38 7.81 12.97 34.35
C ASN A 38 8.10 14.48 34.42
N VAL A 39 7.14 15.32 34.06
CA VAL A 39 7.36 16.78 34.00
C VAL A 39 7.45 17.43 35.37
N ASN A 40 6.93 16.78 36.42
CA ASN A 40 6.96 17.30 37.77
C ASN A 40 8.22 16.85 38.52
N ALA A 41 8.60 15.57 38.37
CA ALA A 41 9.74 14.97 39.06
C ALA A 41 11.05 15.05 38.26
N LEU A 42 10.99 15.43 36.97
CA LEU A 42 12.12 15.43 36.03
C LEU A 42 12.83 14.06 35.94
N VAL A 43 12.07 12.99 36.12
CA VAL A 43 12.55 11.61 36.03
C VAL A 43 12.34 11.10 34.60
N VAL A 44 13.35 10.41 34.07
CA VAL A 44 13.32 9.75 32.77
C VAL A 44 13.34 8.25 32.99
N GLU A 45 12.42 7.53 32.34
CA GLU A 45 12.34 6.07 32.39
C GLU A 45 12.32 5.51 30.97
N GLU A 46 13.04 4.42 30.76
CA GLU A 46 12.99 3.67 29.51
C GLU A 46 11.70 2.84 29.46
N LEU A 47 11.13 2.73 28.26
CA LEU A 47 9.95 1.94 27.97
C LEU A 47 10.30 0.88 26.93
N SER A 48 9.67 -0.28 27.07
CA SER A 48 9.53 -1.21 25.95
C SER A 48 8.58 -0.64 24.90
N ALA A 49 8.67 -1.14 23.66
CA ALA A 49 7.73 -0.78 22.60
C ALA A 49 6.27 -1.09 22.98
N ALA A 50 6.02 -2.15 23.75
CA ALA A 50 4.68 -2.51 24.23
C ALA A 50 4.14 -1.47 25.23
N GLU A 51 4.97 -1.04 26.19
CA GLU A 51 4.58 -0.01 27.17
C GLU A 51 4.33 1.34 26.50
N TYR A 52 5.14 1.72 25.50
CA TYR A 52 4.89 2.93 24.71
C TYR A 52 3.58 2.86 23.92
N LEU A 53 3.28 1.71 23.31
CA LEU A 53 2.02 1.51 22.60
C LEU A 53 0.81 1.59 23.54
N HIS A 54 0.93 1.01 24.74
CA HIS A 54 -0.11 1.14 25.77
C HIS A 54 -0.37 2.62 26.12
N PHE A 55 0.69 3.41 26.28
CA PHE A 55 0.60 4.85 26.53
C PHE A 55 -0.10 5.61 25.38
N LYS A 56 0.06 5.13 24.14
CA LYS A 56 -0.62 5.69 22.96
C LYS A 56 -2.10 5.30 22.92
N GLU A 57 -2.42 4.09 23.32
CA GLU A 57 -3.79 3.60 23.44
C GLU A 57 -4.54 4.37 24.54
N GLU A 58 -3.90 4.71 25.66
CA GLU A 58 -4.49 5.56 26.71
C GLU A 58 -4.86 6.97 26.22
N LEU A 59 -4.10 7.56 25.28
CA LEU A 59 -4.42 8.86 24.68
C LEU A 59 -5.67 8.78 23.79
N VAL A 60 -5.81 7.68 23.06
CA VAL A 60 -7.02 7.38 22.28
C VAL A 60 -8.05 6.86 23.28
N ASP A 61 -8.66 7.77 24.03
CA ASP A 61 -9.71 7.46 25.01
C ASP A 61 -10.69 6.48 24.35
N GLY A 62 -10.61 5.20 24.73
CA GLY A 62 -11.50 4.15 24.24
C GLY A 62 -12.95 4.59 24.41
N ARG A 63 -13.21 5.43 25.42
CA ARG A 63 -14.51 6.07 25.67
C ARG A 63 -15.00 7.02 24.58
N LYS A 64 -14.17 7.71 23.77
CA LYS A 64 -14.69 8.59 22.71
C LYS A 64 -15.06 7.85 21.44
N ALA A 65 -14.27 6.84 21.08
CA ALA A 65 -14.61 5.95 19.98
C ALA A 65 -15.77 5.04 20.37
N GLU A 66 -15.80 4.54 21.61
CA GLU A 66 -16.87 3.71 22.16
C GLU A 66 -18.14 4.52 22.48
N GLU A 67 -18.08 5.78 22.96
CA GLU A 67 -19.24 6.69 23.05
C GLU A 67 -19.78 7.04 21.68
N TYR A 68 -18.91 7.29 20.70
CA TYR A 68 -19.34 7.53 19.33
C TYR A 68 -19.96 6.27 18.72
N LEU A 69 -19.29 5.12 18.79
CA LEU A 69 -19.80 3.82 18.33
C LEU A 69 -21.06 3.36 19.08
N SER A 70 -21.21 3.76 20.36
CA SER A 70 -22.44 3.53 21.15
C SER A 70 -23.54 4.55 20.84
N SER A 71 -23.21 5.69 20.24
CA SER A 71 -24.18 6.69 19.77
C SER A 71 -24.72 6.42 18.37
N VAL A 72 -24.02 5.59 17.58
CA VAL A 72 -24.49 5.11 16.28
C VAL A 72 -25.21 3.76 16.47
N PRO A 73 -26.33 3.52 15.77
CA PRO A 73 -27.00 2.22 15.79
C PRO A 73 -26.05 1.06 15.44
N PRO A 74 -26.17 -0.13 16.07
CA PRO A 74 -25.27 -1.28 15.82
C PRO A 74 -25.27 -1.78 14.35
N ASP A 75 -26.30 -1.43 13.60
CA ASP A 75 -26.53 -1.73 12.18
C ASP A 75 -25.99 -0.65 11.22
N THR A 76 -25.32 0.38 11.75
CA THR A 76 -24.72 1.45 10.95
C THR A 76 -23.58 0.93 10.08
N SER A 77 -23.71 1.09 8.77
CA SER A 77 -22.69 0.71 7.79
C SER A 77 -21.43 1.54 7.96
N TYR A 78 -20.26 0.90 7.81
CA TYR A 78 -18.93 1.52 7.89
C TYR A 78 -18.80 2.81 7.06
N SER A 79 -19.48 2.85 5.90
CA SER A 79 -19.58 4.00 5.00
C SER A 79 -20.08 5.30 5.64
N GLU A 80 -20.81 5.26 6.75
CA GLU A 80 -21.43 6.45 7.37
C GLU A 80 -20.46 7.26 8.25
N PHE A 81 -19.36 6.67 8.71
CA PHE A 81 -18.33 7.36 9.53
C PHE A 81 -16.93 7.39 8.88
N ASP A 82 -16.81 6.87 7.65
CA ASP A 82 -15.57 6.81 6.85
C ASP A 82 -15.00 8.20 6.51
N HIS A 83 -15.85 9.23 6.39
CA HIS A 83 -15.42 10.59 6.02
C HIS A 83 -14.42 11.22 7.02
N ARG A 84 -14.47 10.87 8.31
CA ARG A 84 -13.46 11.33 9.29
C ARG A 84 -12.11 10.62 9.15
N PHE A 85 -12.06 9.45 8.50
CA PHE A 85 -10.85 8.69 8.22
C PHE A 85 -10.27 8.98 6.84
N GLN A 86 -10.96 9.78 6.01
CA GLN A 86 -10.46 10.24 4.72
C GLN A 86 -9.70 11.58 4.83
N ASP A 87 -9.92 12.38 5.88
CA ASP A 87 -9.15 13.60 6.23
C ASP A 87 -7.64 13.34 6.49
N ILE A 88 -7.21 12.07 6.51
CA ILE A 88 -5.83 11.62 6.74
C ILE A 88 -5.11 11.12 5.46
N GLY A 89 -5.60 11.49 4.28
CA GLY A 89 -4.77 11.71 3.08
C GLY A 89 -4.42 10.48 2.23
N LEU A 90 -5.32 10.08 1.31
CA LEU A 90 -5.04 9.04 0.31
C LEU A 90 -5.61 9.41 -1.09
N GLU A 91 -4.73 9.60 -2.08
CA GLU A 91 -5.06 9.99 -3.46
C GLU A 91 -4.84 8.88 -4.53
N ARG A 92 -5.13 9.17 -5.82
CA ARG A 92 -5.21 8.26 -6.99
C ARG A 92 -3.96 8.34 -7.92
N GLY A 93 -3.51 7.19 -8.47
CA GLY A 93 -2.45 7.14 -9.52
C GLY A 93 -1.89 5.76 -9.90
N TRP A 94 -2.65 4.69 -9.73
CA TRP A 94 -2.10 3.39 -9.31
C TRP A 94 -1.95 2.31 -10.41
N VAL A 95 -2.74 2.39 -11.49
CA VAL A 95 -2.81 1.32 -12.53
C VAL A 95 -1.64 1.38 -13.52
N VAL A 96 -1.07 2.57 -13.75
CA VAL A 96 -0.01 2.80 -14.76
C VAL A 96 1.25 1.99 -14.45
N TYR A 97 1.64 1.94 -13.17
CA TYR A 97 2.86 1.25 -12.74
C TYR A 97 2.85 -0.25 -13.07
N ILE A 98 1.71 -0.94 -12.92
CA ILE A 98 1.61 -2.39 -13.14
C ILE A 98 1.78 -2.70 -14.63
N LEU A 99 1.17 -1.90 -15.49
CA LEU A 99 1.24 -2.11 -16.94
C LEU A 99 2.67 -1.94 -17.47
N ASP A 100 3.38 -0.90 -17.01
CA ASP A 100 4.79 -0.70 -17.35
C ASP A 100 5.68 -1.82 -16.80
N GLN A 101 5.40 -2.27 -15.56
CA GLN A 101 6.15 -3.35 -14.93
C GLN A 101 6.01 -4.67 -15.70
N VAL A 102 4.80 -5.07 -16.10
CA VAL A 102 4.56 -6.34 -16.79
C VAL A 102 5.24 -6.35 -18.17
N ARG A 103 5.15 -5.25 -18.93
CA ARG A 103 5.84 -5.11 -20.23
C ARG A 103 7.35 -5.24 -20.10
N ALA A 104 7.93 -4.59 -19.09
CA ALA A 104 9.37 -4.66 -18.82
C ALA A 104 9.80 -6.08 -18.39
N LEU A 105 9.00 -6.73 -17.54
CA LEU A 105 9.27 -8.07 -17.04
C LEU A 105 9.21 -9.11 -18.16
N GLU A 106 8.19 -9.06 -19.01
CA GLU A 106 8.03 -9.92 -20.19
C GLU A 106 9.27 -9.85 -21.09
N SER A 107 9.66 -8.62 -21.48
CA SER A 107 10.83 -8.39 -22.33
C SER A 107 12.11 -9.00 -21.73
N LYS A 108 12.28 -8.91 -20.40
CA LYS A 108 13.47 -9.44 -19.72
C LYS A 108 13.44 -10.96 -19.58
N MET A 109 12.28 -11.55 -19.31
CA MET A 109 12.12 -13.01 -19.22
C MET A 109 12.39 -13.67 -20.56
N LEU A 110 11.81 -13.14 -21.64
CA LEU A 110 12.08 -13.55 -23.01
C LEU A 110 13.56 -13.57 -23.35
N HIS A 111 14.25 -12.47 -23.01
CA HIS A 111 15.68 -12.36 -23.24
C HIS A 111 16.48 -13.44 -22.51
N ARG A 112 16.15 -13.70 -21.23
CA ARG A 112 16.84 -14.73 -20.42
C ARG A 112 16.62 -16.15 -20.94
N ILE A 113 15.38 -16.48 -21.31
CA ILE A 113 15.03 -17.80 -21.85
C ILE A 113 15.79 -18.08 -23.15
N LYS A 114 15.83 -17.08 -24.04
CA LYS A 114 16.61 -17.15 -25.28
C LYS A 114 18.11 -17.31 -25.02
N GLN A 115 18.67 -16.58 -24.06
CA GLN A 115 20.08 -16.70 -23.67
C GLN A 115 20.42 -18.08 -23.10
N GLN A 116 19.51 -18.67 -22.33
CA GLN A 116 19.70 -19.98 -21.70
C GLN A 116 19.33 -21.15 -22.61
N ARG A 117 18.87 -20.88 -23.84
CA ARG A 117 18.44 -21.89 -24.83
C ARG A 117 17.39 -22.85 -24.27
N LEU A 118 16.54 -22.35 -23.38
CA LEU A 118 15.41 -23.09 -22.87
C LEU A 118 14.29 -23.06 -23.91
N ASP A 119 13.79 -24.23 -24.29
CA ASP A 119 12.61 -24.37 -25.17
C ASP A 119 11.34 -24.33 -24.32
N ILE A 120 11.20 -23.25 -23.55
CA ILE A 120 10.06 -23.00 -22.68
C ILE A 120 9.41 -21.72 -23.16
N THR A 121 8.14 -21.80 -23.51
CA THR A 121 7.32 -20.61 -23.75
C THR A 121 6.73 -20.20 -22.40
N PRO A 122 7.24 -19.16 -21.71
CA PRO A 122 6.66 -18.68 -20.45
C PRO A 122 5.21 -18.29 -20.71
N TRP A 123 4.27 -18.57 -19.83
CA TRP A 123 2.87 -18.16 -20.02
C TRP A 123 2.63 -16.64 -20.03
N ILE A 124 3.68 -15.85 -19.76
CA ILE A 124 3.69 -14.40 -19.99
C ILE A 124 3.82 -14.06 -21.48
N LEU A 125 4.30 -15.00 -22.31
CA LEU A 125 4.26 -14.92 -23.76
C LEU A 125 2.83 -15.16 -24.25
N ILE A 126 2.08 -14.07 -24.42
CA ILE A 126 1.55 -13.65 -25.73
C ILE A 126 0.61 -12.45 -25.55
N HIS A 127 -0.01 -12.23 -24.39
CA HIS A 127 -0.62 -10.96 -24.00
C HIS A 127 -0.48 -10.83 -22.49
N ALA A 128 0.05 -9.71 -22.00
CA ALA A 128 -0.21 -9.27 -20.63
C ALA A 128 -1.74 -9.15 -20.46
N SER A 129 -2.38 -10.26 -20.09
CA SER A 129 -3.81 -10.39 -20.01
C SER A 129 -4.28 -9.98 -18.62
N ILE A 130 -5.30 -9.12 -18.58
CA ILE A 130 -5.95 -8.77 -17.32
C ILE A 130 -7.04 -9.81 -17.09
N LEU A 131 -6.76 -10.78 -16.23
CA LEU A 131 -7.77 -11.71 -15.73
C LEU A 131 -8.61 -10.99 -14.66
N ARG A 132 -9.89 -10.75 -14.97
CA ARG A 132 -10.84 -10.14 -14.03
C ARG A 132 -11.72 -11.20 -13.42
N VAL A 133 -11.64 -11.36 -12.11
CA VAL A 133 -12.50 -12.26 -11.34
C VAL A 133 -13.57 -11.41 -10.64
N PRO A 134 -14.85 -11.81 -10.66
CA PRO A 134 -15.89 -11.04 -9.97
C PRO A 134 -15.85 -11.29 -8.46
N PHE A 135 -16.20 -10.28 -7.67
CA PHE A 135 -16.57 -10.51 -6.27
C PHE A 135 -17.93 -11.21 -6.20
N ARG A 136 -18.08 -12.12 -5.23
CA ARG A 136 -19.34 -12.83 -4.98
C ARG A 136 -19.64 -12.96 -3.51
N THR A 137 -20.92 -13.13 -3.22
CA THR A 137 -21.48 -13.49 -1.92
C THR A 137 -22.38 -14.71 -2.10
N GLU A 138 -22.99 -15.19 -1.02
CA GLU A 138 -24.05 -16.21 -1.08
C GLU A 138 -25.22 -15.80 -2.00
N LYS A 139 -25.46 -14.50 -2.17
CA LYS A 139 -26.52 -13.96 -3.04
C LYS A 139 -26.09 -13.82 -4.51
N GLY A 140 -24.86 -14.19 -4.85
CA GLY A 140 -24.30 -14.11 -6.20
C GLY A 140 -23.27 -12.99 -6.39
N ILE A 141 -23.02 -12.64 -7.66
CA ILE A 141 -21.98 -11.69 -8.08
C ILE A 141 -22.34 -10.26 -7.67
N VAL A 142 -21.36 -9.54 -7.11
CA VAL A 142 -21.46 -8.12 -6.79
C VAL A 142 -21.03 -7.29 -8.00
N ARG A 143 -21.96 -6.49 -8.54
CA ARG A 143 -21.74 -5.69 -9.76
C ARG A 143 -21.35 -4.23 -9.51
N LYS A 144 -21.66 -3.70 -8.32
CA LYS A 144 -21.33 -2.31 -7.98
C LYS A 144 -19.84 -2.15 -7.74
N TRP A 145 -19.29 -0.98 -8.06
CA TRP A 145 -17.95 -0.62 -7.61
C TRP A 145 -17.92 -0.58 -6.08
N ILE A 146 -16.83 -1.08 -5.50
CA ILE A 146 -16.63 -1.16 -4.05
C ILE A 146 -15.38 -0.35 -3.72
N SER A 147 -15.46 0.47 -2.67
CA SER A 147 -14.32 1.20 -2.16
C SER A 147 -13.22 0.24 -1.71
N ARG A 148 -11.96 0.59 -1.97
CA ARG A 148 -10.79 -0.17 -1.47
C ARG A 148 -10.76 -0.35 0.05
N PHE A 149 -11.51 0.47 0.80
CA PHE A 149 -11.63 0.36 2.25
C PHE A 149 -12.70 -0.67 2.68
N GLU A 150 -13.54 -1.12 1.74
CA GLU A 150 -14.71 -1.97 1.97
C GLU A 150 -14.60 -3.34 1.29
N VAL A 151 -13.50 -3.61 0.56
CA VAL A 151 -13.32 -4.89 -0.18
C VAL A 151 -13.03 -6.10 0.72
N TRP A 152 -12.64 -5.88 1.98
CA TRP A 152 -12.15 -6.91 2.89
C TRP A 152 -13.06 -8.14 3.05
N PRO A 153 -14.39 -8.01 3.17
CA PRO A 153 -15.29 -9.17 3.34
C PRO A 153 -15.32 -10.11 2.12
N TYR A 154 -14.85 -9.67 0.95
CA TYR A 154 -14.89 -10.46 -0.28
C TYR A 154 -13.59 -11.21 -0.58
N LEU A 155 -12.48 -10.86 0.11
CA LEU A 155 -11.14 -11.27 -0.32
C LEU A 155 -10.87 -12.77 -0.19
N GLU A 156 -11.46 -13.44 0.81
CA GLU A 156 -11.28 -14.88 0.99
C GLU A 156 -11.91 -15.67 -0.17
N THR A 157 -13.21 -15.44 -0.41
CA THR A 157 -13.94 -16.04 -1.55
C THR A 157 -13.29 -15.66 -2.88
N TYR A 158 -12.87 -14.41 -3.03
CA TYR A 158 -12.16 -13.95 -4.22
C TYR A 158 -10.84 -14.70 -4.44
N THR A 159 -10.10 -15.00 -3.37
CA THR A 159 -8.85 -15.77 -3.45
C THR A 159 -9.12 -17.18 -3.99
N ASP A 160 -10.19 -17.84 -3.53
CA ASP A 160 -10.59 -19.15 -4.06
C ASP A 160 -10.93 -19.10 -5.54
N ASP A 161 -11.70 -18.10 -5.96
CA ASP A 161 -12.08 -17.92 -7.36
C ASP A 161 -10.84 -17.64 -8.22
N VAL A 162 -9.98 -16.72 -7.78
CA VAL A 162 -8.71 -16.42 -8.46
C VAL A 162 -7.82 -17.65 -8.58
N SER A 163 -7.73 -18.49 -7.55
CA SER A 163 -6.93 -19.72 -7.60
C SER A 163 -7.43 -20.66 -8.69
N ASN A 164 -8.75 -20.81 -8.83
CA ASN A 164 -9.35 -21.67 -9.85
C ASN A 164 -9.15 -21.11 -11.26
N GLU A 165 -9.40 -19.81 -11.45
CA GLU A 165 -9.25 -19.15 -12.74
C GLU A 165 -7.78 -19.15 -13.20
N ILE A 166 -6.83 -18.83 -12.31
CA ILE A 166 -5.38 -18.90 -12.64
C ILE A 166 -4.95 -20.32 -12.99
N SER A 167 -5.47 -21.34 -12.30
CA SER A 167 -5.14 -22.73 -12.60
C SER A 167 -5.70 -23.15 -13.96
N GLY A 168 -6.90 -22.68 -14.31
CA GLY A 168 -7.51 -22.90 -15.62
C GLY A 168 -6.76 -22.22 -16.75
N GLU A 169 -6.33 -20.97 -16.52
CA GLU A 169 -5.51 -20.22 -17.47
C GLU A 169 -4.12 -20.84 -17.61
N LEU A 170 -3.29 -20.85 -16.56
CA LEU A 170 -1.88 -21.26 -16.66
C LEU A 170 -1.68 -22.75 -16.94
N GLN A 171 -2.69 -23.59 -16.68
CA GLN A 171 -2.61 -25.07 -16.69
C GLN A 171 -1.45 -25.62 -15.82
N ALA A 172 -0.93 -24.81 -14.92
CA ALA A 172 0.22 -25.06 -14.07
C ALA A 172 0.17 -24.11 -12.87
N LYS A 173 1.03 -24.36 -11.87
CA LYS A 173 1.18 -23.45 -10.73
C LYS A 173 2.02 -22.24 -11.14
N PRO A 174 1.70 -21.02 -10.66
CA PRO A 174 2.54 -19.86 -10.92
C PRO A 174 3.87 -19.96 -10.16
N ASP A 175 4.98 -19.68 -10.85
CA ASP A 175 6.33 -19.65 -10.27
C ASP A 175 6.57 -18.41 -9.40
N LEU A 176 5.82 -17.33 -9.64
CA LEU A 176 5.95 -16.04 -8.97
C LEU A 176 4.59 -15.36 -8.83
N ILE A 177 4.30 -14.85 -7.63
CA ILE A 177 3.17 -13.95 -7.38
C ILE A 177 3.72 -12.60 -6.94
N ILE A 178 3.33 -11.53 -7.65
CA ILE A 178 3.63 -10.16 -7.27
C ILE A 178 2.34 -9.50 -6.82
N SER A 179 2.25 -9.21 -5.53
CA SER A 179 1.08 -8.56 -4.92
C SER A 179 1.21 -7.05 -4.88
N ASN A 180 0.09 -6.35 -5.06
CA ASN A 180 0.01 -4.90 -4.94
C ASN A 180 -1.00 -4.50 -3.86
N TYR A 181 -0.73 -3.40 -3.15
CA TYR A 181 -1.58 -2.87 -2.08
C TYR A 181 -1.82 -3.86 -0.92
N GLY A 182 -2.70 -3.50 0.02
CA GLY A 182 -2.95 -4.30 1.23
C GLY A 182 -3.85 -5.50 0.95
N ASP A 183 -4.92 -5.28 0.19
CA ASP A 183 -5.85 -6.28 -0.32
C ASP A 183 -5.15 -7.34 -1.19
N GLY A 184 -4.35 -6.89 -2.17
CA GLY A 184 -3.60 -7.83 -3.02
C GLY A 184 -2.49 -8.59 -2.28
N LYS A 185 -1.89 -8.02 -1.23
CA LYS A 185 -0.95 -8.74 -0.35
C LYS A 185 -1.63 -9.87 0.41
N LEU A 186 -2.81 -9.61 0.97
CA LEU A 186 -3.57 -10.64 1.67
C LEU A 186 -3.97 -11.77 0.70
N ILE A 187 -4.49 -11.43 -0.48
CA ILE A 187 -4.81 -12.43 -1.51
C ILE A 187 -3.57 -13.24 -1.88
N ALA A 188 -2.43 -12.59 -2.14
CA ALA A 188 -1.21 -13.28 -2.50
C ALA A 188 -0.67 -14.18 -1.38
N PHE A 189 -0.80 -13.77 -0.12
CA PHE A 189 -0.47 -14.61 1.03
C PHE A 189 -1.34 -15.87 1.06
N LEU A 190 -2.66 -15.71 0.93
CA LEU A 190 -3.60 -16.82 0.91
C LEU A 190 -3.36 -17.75 -0.30
N LEU A 191 -3.11 -17.19 -1.49
CA LEU A 191 -2.73 -17.93 -2.69
C LEU A 191 -1.40 -18.65 -2.51
N ALA A 192 -0.38 -18.02 -1.94
CA ALA A 192 0.92 -18.64 -1.72
C ALA A 192 0.81 -19.81 -0.75
N HIS A 193 -0.01 -19.69 0.30
CA HIS A 193 -0.27 -20.78 1.23
C HIS A 193 -1.00 -21.95 0.55
N LYS A 194 -2.03 -21.66 -0.26
CA LYS A 194 -2.81 -22.66 -0.99
C LYS A 194 -2.01 -23.33 -2.12
N CYS A 195 -1.22 -22.56 -2.87
CA CYS A 195 -0.45 -23.05 -4.01
C CYS A 195 0.95 -23.56 -3.62
N THR A 196 1.38 -23.36 -2.38
CA THR A 196 2.73 -23.67 -1.85
C THR A 196 3.83 -22.89 -2.58
N ILE A 197 3.64 -21.58 -2.75
CA ILE A 197 4.55 -20.69 -3.48
C ILE A 197 5.48 -19.98 -2.49
N ALA A 198 6.76 -19.89 -2.85
CA ALA A 198 7.85 -19.60 -1.91
C ALA A 198 7.89 -18.16 -1.34
N HIS A 199 7.22 -17.17 -1.95
CA HIS A 199 7.47 -15.76 -1.61
C HIS A 199 6.21 -14.87 -1.66
N ALA A 200 5.76 -14.43 -0.48
CA ALA A 200 4.85 -13.28 -0.31
C ALA A 200 5.44 -12.35 0.77
N LEU A 201 5.42 -11.03 0.53
CA LEU A 201 6.02 -10.01 1.40
C LEU A 201 4.94 -9.23 2.15
N GLU A 202 4.86 -9.46 3.46
CA GLU A 202 3.86 -8.87 4.34
C GLU A 202 4.40 -7.76 5.24
N LYS A 203 3.47 -6.92 5.74
CA LYS A 203 3.69 -6.01 6.86
C LYS A 203 2.63 -6.32 7.92
N THR A 204 3.02 -6.87 9.05
CA THR A 204 2.13 -7.01 10.22
C THR A 204 2.42 -5.89 11.22
N LYS A 205 1.39 -5.40 11.90
CA LYS A 205 1.55 -4.52 13.07
C LYS A 205 1.63 -5.42 14.30
N VAL A 206 2.85 -5.66 14.78
CA VAL A 206 3.16 -6.36 16.04
C VAL A 206 4.36 -5.63 16.66
N VAL A 207 4.61 -5.82 17.95
CA VAL A 207 5.76 -5.27 18.69
C VAL A 207 7.09 -5.44 17.93
N HIS A 208 7.23 -6.50 17.13
CA HIS A 208 8.29 -6.71 16.13
C HIS A 208 7.72 -7.05 14.73
N GLY A 209 6.73 -6.29 14.28
CA GLY A 209 5.97 -6.63 13.07
C GLY A 209 6.75 -6.52 11.76
N ILE A 210 7.76 -5.65 11.71
CA ILE A 210 8.65 -5.54 10.57
C ILE A 210 10.03 -5.02 11.00
N ASP A 211 11.09 -5.67 10.54
CA ASP A 211 12.47 -5.22 10.72
C ASP A 211 12.95 -4.58 9.41
N VAL A 212 13.39 -3.32 9.46
CA VAL A 212 13.88 -2.61 8.27
C VAL A 212 15.21 -3.17 7.75
N PHE A 213 15.92 -3.95 8.56
CA PHE A 213 17.15 -4.63 8.17
C PHE A 213 16.90 -6.04 7.63
N ASP A 214 15.64 -6.48 7.56
CA ASP A 214 15.30 -7.79 7.02
C ASP A 214 15.80 -7.91 5.56
N PRO A 215 16.62 -8.93 5.23
CA PRO A 215 17.22 -9.08 3.90
C PRO A 215 16.17 -9.29 2.79
N LYS A 216 14.90 -9.54 3.14
CA LYS A 216 13.80 -9.58 2.18
C LYS A 216 13.53 -8.23 1.52
N PHE A 217 13.91 -7.12 2.16
CA PHE A 217 13.72 -5.78 1.60
C PHE A 217 14.71 -5.50 0.47
N ASN A 218 14.16 -5.16 -0.70
CA ASN A 218 14.92 -4.81 -1.89
C ASN A 218 14.37 -3.52 -2.49
N ILE A 219 15.25 -2.56 -2.76
CA ILE A 219 14.87 -1.32 -3.45
C ILE A 219 14.98 -1.57 -4.95
N VAL A 220 13.84 -1.56 -5.63
CA VAL A 220 13.77 -1.61 -7.09
C VAL A 220 13.13 -0.32 -7.58
N SER A 221 13.94 0.58 -8.12
CA SER A 221 13.45 1.86 -8.63
C SER A 221 12.59 1.65 -9.87
N LEU A 222 11.42 2.26 -9.87
CA LEU A 222 10.52 2.26 -11.02
C LEU A 222 11.11 3.09 -12.17
N ARG A 223 10.73 2.72 -13.39
CA ARG A 223 11.02 3.48 -14.61
C ARG A 223 9.69 3.83 -15.28
N VAL A 224 9.68 4.96 -15.96
CA VAL A 224 8.55 5.39 -16.78
C VAL A 224 8.74 4.94 -18.22
N ASP A 225 7.65 4.76 -18.95
CA ASP A 225 7.70 4.54 -20.38
C ASP A 225 8.34 5.74 -21.09
N MET A 226 9.55 5.54 -21.62
CA MET A 226 10.33 6.58 -22.30
C MET A 226 9.76 6.96 -23.68
N THR A 227 8.75 6.23 -24.18
CA THR A 227 7.99 6.62 -25.37
C THR A 227 6.92 7.65 -25.03
N MET A 228 6.42 7.65 -23.79
CA MET A 228 5.41 8.59 -23.29
C MET A 228 6.05 9.81 -22.61
N TYR A 229 7.12 9.59 -21.84
CA TYR A 229 7.82 10.64 -21.11
C TYR A 229 9.23 10.83 -21.68
N PHE A 230 9.45 11.98 -22.30
CA PHE A 230 10.73 12.34 -22.91
C PHE A 230 11.08 13.80 -22.62
N PRO A 231 12.38 14.16 -22.66
CA PRO A 231 12.83 15.54 -22.46
C PRO A 231 12.13 16.53 -23.40
N TYR A 232 11.70 17.68 -22.86
CA TYR A 232 10.95 18.68 -23.64
C TYR A 232 11.74 19.23 -24.84
N ASN A 233 13.07 19.19 -24.81
CA ASN A 233 13.94 19.66 -25.88
C ASN A 233 14.03 18.69 -27.08
N GLU A 234 13.46 17.50 -27.01
CA GLU A 234 13.37 16.57 -28.13
C GLU A 234 12.20 16.92 -29.07
N GLU A 235 12.33 18.01 -29.83
CA GLU A 235 11.25 18.57 -30.67
C GLU A 235 10.62 17.55 -31.63
N HIS A 236 11.43 16.67 -32.21
CA HIS A 236 10.98 15.62 -33.13
C HIS A 236 10.03 14.58 -32.51
N LYS A 237 9.95 14.48 -31.17
CA LYS A 237 9.02 13.59 -30.46
C LYS A 237 7.76 14.30 -29.96
N ARG A 238 7.70 15.63 -30.03
CA ARG A 238 6.56 16.39 -29.50
C ARG A 238 5.28 16.09 -30.29
N LEU A 239 4.20 15.84 -29.57
CA LEU A 239 2.88 15.59 -30.13
C LEU A 239 2.15 16.91 -30.41
N THR A 240 2.61 17.65 -31.41
CA THR A 240 2.07 18.99 -31.76
C THR A 240 0.58 18.96 -32.16
N ALA A 241 0.05 17.80 -32.58
CA ALA A 241 -1.36 17.62 -32.87
C ALA A 241 -2.27 17.88 -31.66
N LEU A 242 -1.79 17.63 -30.43
CA LEU A 242 -2.56 17.83 -29.19
C LEU A 242 -2.48 19.27 -28.66
N GLN A 243 -1.73 20.15 -29.33
CA GLN A 243 -1.43 21.46 -28.75
C GLN A 243 -2.67 22.33 -28.58
N LEU A 244 -3.63 22.27 -29.52
CA LEU A 244 -4.89 23.01 -29.40
C LEU A 244 -5.74 22.52 -28.22
N GLU A 245 -5.81 21.20 -28.01
CA GLU A 245 -6.53 20.59 -26.88
C GLU A 245 -5.88 20.97 -25.54
N ILE A 246 -4.54 20.98 -25.48
CA ILE A 246 -3.79 21.39 -24.28
C ILE A 246 -3.99 22.89 -23.99
N GLU A 247 -3.96 23.74 -25.03
CA GLU A 247 -4.19 25.17 -24.87
C GLU A 247 -5.62 25.47 -24.40
N GLU A 248 -6.61 24.76 -24.91
CA GLU A 248 -7.99 24.84 -24.42
C GLU A 248 -8.08 24.42 -22.94
N LEU A 249 -7.47 23.29 -22.58
CA LEU A 249 -7.45 22.79 -21.20
C LEU A 249 -6.70 23.71 -20.22
N LEU A 250 -5.71 24.50 -20.68
CA LEU A 250 -4.93 25.36 -19.77
C LEU A 250 -5.42 26.80 -19.73
N TYR A 251 -5.98 27.30 -20.83
CA TYR A 251 -6.24 28.73 -21.02
C TYR A 251 -7.70 29.07 -21.36
N SER A 252 -8.60 28.09 -21.45
CA SER A 252 -10.03 28.36 -21.65
C SER A 252 -10.59 29.18 -20.48
N PRO A 253 -11.38 30.24 -20.74
CA PRO A 253 -11.98 31.08 -19.69
C PRO A 253 -13.19 30.43 -19.00
N GLY A 254 -13.65 29.25 -19.46
CA GLY A 254 -14.80 28.55 -18.89
C GLY A 254 -14.42 27.71 -17.66
N GLN A 255 -15.13 27.89 -16.55
CA GLN A 255 -15.09 26.91 -15.45
C GLN A 255 -15.97 25.72 -15.82
N ASN A 256 -15.33 24.60 -16.15
CA ASN A 256 -16.01 23.34 -16.47
C ASN A 256 -15.73 22.31 -15.35
N GLU A 257 -16.53 21.24 -15.26
CA GLU A 257 -16.33 20.15 -14.29
C GLU A 257 -14.96 19.44 -14.44
N GLU A 258 -14.25 19.66 -15.56
CA GLU A 258 -12.88 19.17 -15.81
C GLU A 258 -11.80 19.97 -15.07
N HIS A 259 -12.13 21.17 -14.58
CA HIS A 259 -11.22 22.05 -13.84
C HIS A 259 -11.48 22.09 -12.32
N MET A 260 -12.33 21.21 -11.79
CA MET A 260 -12.61 21.08 -10.35
C MET A 260 -11.79 19.98 -9.68
#